data_AF-A0A928VSW8-F1
#
_entry.id   AF-A0A928VSW8-F1
#
_cell.length_a   1.000
_cell.length_b   1.000
_cell.length_c   1.000
_cell.angle_alpha   90.00
_cell.angle_beta   90.00
_cell.angle_gamma   90.00
#
_symmetry.space_group_name_H-M   'P 1'
#
loop_
_entity.id
_entity.type
_entity.pdbx_description
1 polymer ?
#
loop_
_entity_poly.entity_id
_entity_poly.type
_entity_poly.pdbx_seq_one_letter_code
_entity_poly.pdbx_strand_id
1 'polypeptide(L)' 'MVANAVNESLRQAYQGSVSAIIQILNDRLLGTGVRTRAIFEGRILQLLCEAAKPEQLDQDVLIQQVKDI' A
#
# COMPACT_ATOMS: atom_id res chain seq x y z
N MET A 1 21.84 1.88 5.24
CA MET A 1 20.93 1.45 6.33
C MET A 1 19.48 1.24 5.88
N VAL A 2 18.98 1.91 4.82
CA VAL A 2 17.56 1.86 4.40
C VAL A 2 17.12 0.53 3.74
N ALA A 3 17.99 -0.15 2.98
CA ALA A 3 17.64 -1.40 2.29
C ALA A 3 17.23 -2.55 3.23
N ASN A 4 17.76 -2.57 4.46
CA ASN A 4 17.40 -3.59 5.46
C ASN A 4 15.96 -3.40 5.97
N ALA A 5 15.47 -2.17 6.06
CA ALA A 5 14.12 -1.89 6.56
C ALA A 5 13.04 -2.36 5.58
N VAL A 6 13.21 -2.11 4.27
CA VAL A 6 12.27 -2.59 3.24
C VAL A 6 12.24 -4.12 3.18
N ASN A 7 13.41 -4.76 3.25
CA ASN A 7 13.50 -6.21 3.27
C ASN A 7 12.87 -6.83 4.53
N GLU A 8 12.98 -6.15 5.67
CA GLU A 8 12.34 -6.58 6.91
C GLU A 8 10.82 -6.43 6.86
N SER A 9 10.30 -5.30 6.37
CA SER A 9 8.85 -5.11 6.15
C SER A 9 8.29 -6.15 5.19
N LEU A 10 9.02 -6.50 4.11
CA LEU A 10 8.60 -7.58 3.20
C LEU A 10 8.51 -8.93 3.92
N ARG A 11 9.52 -9.30 4.71
CA ARG A 11 9.49 -10.55 5.50
C ARG A 11 8.30 -10.58 6.47
N GLN A 12 8.05 -9.49 7.16
CA GLN A 12 6.93 -9.37 8.10
C GLN A 12 5.58 -9.44 7.39
N ALA A 13 5.46 -8.82 6.22
CA ALA A 13 4.24 -8.88 5.41
C ALA A 13 3.94 -10.32 4.94
N TYR A 14 4.95 -11.07 4.49
CA TYR A 14 4.80 -12.49 4.15
C TYR A 14 4.37 -13.35 5.35
N GLN A 15 4.66 -12.92 6.58
CA GLN A 15 4.21 -13.58 7.81
C GLN A 15 2.80 -13.12 8.26
N GLY A 16 2.13 -12.27 7.47
CA GLY A 16 0.80 -11.76 7.76
C GLY A 16 0.76 -10.53 8.66
N SER A 17 1.89 -9.84 8.85
CA SER A 17 1.91 -8.57 9.59
C SER A 17 1.13 -7.49 8.83
N VAL A 18 -0.05 -7.14 9.33
CA VAL A 18 -0.93 -6.13 8.72
C VAL A 18 -0.25 -4.77 8.63
N SER A 19 0.50 -4.36 9.67
CA SER A 19 1.21 -3.08 9.66
C SER A 19 2.29 -3.04 8.56
N ALA A 20 2.98 -4.16 8.34
CA ALA A 20 4.01 -4.25 7.30
C ALA A 20 3.38 -4.25 5.89
N ILE A 21 2.25 -4.94 5.70
CA ILE A 21 1.47 -4.90 4.45
C ILE A 21 1.04 -3.45 4.15
N ILE A 22 0.47 -2.75 5.14
CA ILE A 22 0.08 -1.34 5.01
C ILE A 22 1.29 -0.48 4.64
N GLN A 23 2.44 -0.67 5.29
CA GLN A 23 3.64 0.09 5.00
C GLN A 23 4.09 -0.09 3.53
N ILE A 24 4.12 -1.33 3.03
CA ILE A 24 4.51 -1.62 1.64
C ILE A 24 3.54 -0.98 0.64
N LEU A 25 2.24 -1.09 0.91
CA LEU A 25 1.19 -0.48 0.08
C LEU A 25 1.35 1.04 0.03
N ASN A 26 1.53 1.67 1.19
CA ASN A 26 1.71 3.10 1.30
C ASN A 26 2.95 3.57 0.54
N ASP A 27 4.09 2.90 0.73
CA ASP A 27 5.36 3.29 0.09
C ASP A 27 5.28 3.19 -1.44
N ARG A 28 4.67 2.12 -1.96
CA ARG A 28 4.53 1.91 -3.41
C ARG A 28 3.54 2.86 -4.07
N LEU A 29 2.38 3.07 -3.45
CA LEU A 29 1.36 4.00 -3.97
C LEU A 29 1.80 5.46 -3.83
N LEU A 30 2.57 5.81 -2.80
CA LEU A 30 3.17 7.14 -2.68
C LEU A 30 4.10 7.43 -3.86
N GLY A 31 4.82 6.41 -4.35
CA GLY A 31 5.65 6.50 -5.56
C GLY A 31 4.89 6.89 -6.83
N THR A 32 3.58 6.67 -6.88
CA THR A 32 2.69 7.07 -7.99
C THR A 32 1.93 8.37 -7.70
N GLY A 33 2.21 9.01 -6.56
CA GLY A 33 1.55 10.25 -6.11
C GLY A 33 0.21 10.01 -5.42
N VAL A 34 -0.11 8.77 -5.07
CA VAL A 34 -1.33 8.38 -4.35
C VAL A 34 -1.00 8.23 -2.87
N ARG A 35 -1.68 8.99 -2.01
CA ARG A 35 -1.64 8.79 -0.56
C ARG A 35 -2.72 7.82 -0.14
N THR A 36 -2.42 7.05 0.88
CA THR A 36 -3.30 6.00 1.40
C THR A 36 -3.62 6.20 2.87
N ARG A 37 -4.85 5.88 3.25
CA ARG A 37 -5.28 5.70 4.64
C ARG A 37 -5.86 4.31 4.78
N ALA A 38 -5.33 3.53 5.73
CA ALA A 38 -5.66 2.12 5.87
C ALA A 38 -6.41 1.86 7.18
N ILE A 39 -7.43 1.01 7.12
CA ILE A 39 -8.15 0.47 8.28
C ILE A 39 -8.23 -1.05 8.11
N PHE A 40 -7.90 -1.79 9.17
CA PHE A 40 -8.09 -3.23 9.20
C PHE A 40 -9.24 -3.56 10.14
N GLU A 41 -10.37 -3.95 9.57
CA GLU A 41 -11.61 -4.23 10.31
C GLU A 41 -12.30 -5.44 9.70
N GLY A 42 -12.86 -6.32 10.54
CA GLY A 42 -13.61 -7.48 10.05
C GLY A 42 -12.79 -8.47 9.20
N ARG A 43 -11.47 -8.51 9.38
CA ARG A 43 -10.49 -9.26 8.55
C ARG A 43 -10.33 -8.74 7.13
N ILE A 44 -10.78 -7.51 6.86
CA ILE A 44 -10.63 -6.83 5.58
C ILE A 44 -9.69 -5.64 5.77
N LEU A 45 -8.66 -5.56 4.93
CA LEU A 45 -7.85 -4.36 4.82
C LEU A 45 -8.52 -3.41 3.84
N GLN A 46 -9.03 -2.30 4.36
CA GLN A 46 -9.65 -1.24 3.57
C GLN A 46 -8.63 -0.13 3.35
N LEU A 47 -8.52 0.32 2.09
CA LEU A 47 -7.64 1.42 1.69
C LEU A 47 -8.47 2.55 1.11
N LEU A 48 -8.35 3.73 1.70
CA LEU A 48 -8.82 4.97 1.12
C LEU A 48 -7.63 5.62 0.39
N CYS A 49 -7.80 5.89 -0.90
CA CYS A 49 -6.76 6.48 -1.75
C CYS A 49 -7.12 7.92 -2.12
N GLU A 50 -6.13 8.81 -2.05
CA GLU A 50 -6.27 10.24 -2.30
C GLU A 50 -5.12 10.73 -3.18
N ALA A 51 -5.41 11.57 -4.16
CA ALA A 51 -4.40 12.17 -5.03
C ALA A 51 -4.76 13.61 -5.39
N ALA A 52 -3.80 14.34 -5.95
CA ALA A 52 -4.00 15.75 -6.33
C ALA A 52 -4.86 15.90 -7.59
N LYS A 53 -4.88 14.88 -8.45
CA LYS A 53 -5.68 14.89 -9.68
C LYS A 53 -6.49 13.59 -9.85
N PRO A 54 -7.70 13.65 -10.44
CA PRO A 54 -8.54 12.47 -10.64
C PRO A 54 -7.88 11.38 -11.47
N GLU A 55 -7.03 11.72 -12.44
CA GLU A 55 -6.39 10.74 -13.33
C GLU A 55 -5.41 9.83 -12.58
N GLN A 56 -4.92 10.26 -11.41
CA GLN A 56 -4.09 9.44 -10.53
C GLN A 56 -4.90 8.42 -9.72
N LEU A 57 -6.22 8.57 -9.67
CA LEU A 57 -7.16 7.68 -8.99
C LEU A 57 -7.99 6.88 -10.00
N ASP A 58 -7.51 6.75 -11.24
CA ASP A 58 -8.12 5.82 -12.20
C ASP A 58 -8.25 4.44 -11.56
N GLN A 59 -9.48 3.94 -11.50
CA GLN A 59 -9.82 2.79 -10.67
C GLN A 59 -9.14 1.52 -11.17
N ASP A 60 -9.08 1.31 -12.48
CA ASP A 60 -8.50 0.11 -13.06
C ASP A 60 -6.98 0.10 -12.86
N VAL A 61 -6.33 1.26 -13.06
CA VAL A 61 -4.89 1.42 -12.81
C VAL A 61 -4.56 1.19 -11.34
N LEU A 62 -5.31 1.81 -10.43
CA LEU A 62 -5.05 1.73 -8.99
C LEU A 62 -5.27 0.32 -8.44
N ILE A 63 -6.34 -0.35 -8.86
CA ILE A 63 -6.59 -1.75 -8.48
C ILE A 63 -5.48 -2.66 -8.98
N GLN A 64 -5.00 -2.45 -10.21
CA GLN A 64 -3.91 -3.25 -10.76
C GLN A 64 -2.61 -3.02 -9.98
N GLN A 65 -2.27 -1.78 -9.68
CA GLN A 65 -1.11 -1.45 -8.84
C GLN A 65 -1.17 -2.14 -7.48
N VAL A 66 -2.33 -2.17 -6.81
CA VAL A 66 -2.48 -2.85 -5.52
C VAL A 66 -2.31 -4.36 -5.63
N LYS A 67 -2.75 -4.98 -6.74
CA LYS A 67 -2.62 -6.43 -6.96
C LYS A 67 -1.19 -6.87 -7.30
N ASP A 68 -0.39 -5.99 -7.89
CA ASP A 68 1.00 -6.27 -8.28
C ASP A 68 2.00 -6.11 -7.12
N ILE A 69 1.51 -5.80 -5.91
CA ILE A 69 2.29 -5.65 -4.67
C ILE A 69 2.36 -6.97 -3.93
#